data_AF-L9VRW7-F1
#
_entry.id   AF-L9VRW7-F1
#
_cell.length_a   1.000
_cell.length_b   1.000
_cell.length_c   1.000
_cell.angle_alpha   90.00
_cell.angle_beta   90.00
_cell.angle_gamma   90.00
#
_symmetry.space_group_name_H-M   'P 1'
#
loop_
_entity.id
_entity.type
_entity.pdbx_description
1 polymer ?
#
loop_
_entity_poly.entity_id
_entity_poly.type
_entity_poly.pdbx_seq_one_letter_code
_entity_poly.pdbx_strand_id
1 'polypeptide(L)'
;MGNKIDFEKVTLRDADLSDADLREANLSGADLSDADLSGADLRKADLSGANLKKTDLAGANLFETDLSDANLFEAKLSDADLVRANLSDARVIGADLSNVDTRDADLSDANLARADLSDAYLVNTDFSGAELRATDFSGAYLPEVDLSGVNLKSATFHNANLQEVILNRATLFRVDFRGAKLHGSLLGDARIDAETEFLGPPVNDGVRSPHTCAAIFSKPCCVYDPNYSGESDETNEDKAKSVYQALEELATRAAQTRLQSQCFVRRQDIQKDVYRKTLLNGPEQDSDETETIDSQPYLQSRLNSFEIRSIAGMRYARAKTARMTLLYGESPWRIIAWSVGFVVAVALVYPLNEWLRPIGEEPITYSRIAEEPTLFLESLYFSTLTFTTLGMGDYEPLGWGQAIATLNTAFGAILIALLVFVLGRRAAK
;
A
#
# COMPACT_ATOMS: atom_id res chain seq x y z
N MET A 1 52.83 -24.76 -2.96
CA MET A 1 52.88 -23.35 -2.51
C MET A 1 52.84 -22.52 -3.77
N GLY A 2 51.64 -22.19 -4.26
CA GLY A 2 51.49 -21.22 -5.34
C GLY A 2 51.89 -19.87 -4.78
N ASN A 3 52.72 -19.11 -5.51
CA ASN A 3 53.08 -17.75 -5.13
C ASN A 3 51.78 -16.93 -5.16
N LYS A 4 51.26 -16.54 -3.99
CA LYS A 4 50.20 -15.54 -3.95
C LYS A 4 50.75 -14.26 -4.54
N ILE A 5 49.97 -13.62 -5.41
CA ILE A 5 50.34 -12.34 -5.99
C ILE A 5 50.24 -11.30 -4.86
N ASP A 6 51.34 -10.62 -4.56
CA ASP A 6 51.45 -9.69 -3.44
C ASP A 6 51.67 -8.26 -3.97
N PHE A 7 50.66 -7.43 -3.74
CA PHE A 7 50.55 -6.03 -4.11
C PHE A 7 50.16 -5.17 -2.89
N GLU A 8 50.46 -5.62 -1.66
CA GLU A 8 50.19 -4.85 -0.44
C GLU A 8 50.73 -3.41 -0.58
N LYS A 9 49.85 -2.43 -0.38
CA LYS A 9 50.16 -0.99 -0.41
C LYS A 9 50.85 -0.50 -1.69
N VAL A 10 50.74 -1.25 -2.78
CA VAL A 10 51.27 -0.84 -4.08
C VAL A 10 50.36 0.22 -4.69
N THR A 11 50.95 1.15 -5.45
CA THR A 11 50.20 2.11 -6.27
C THR A 11 49.98 1.53 -7.65
N LEU A 12 48.72 1.25 -7.96
CA LEU A 12 48.20 0.73 -9.24
C LEU A 12 47.15 1.71 -9.81
N ARG A 13 47.32 3.00 -9.52
CA ARG A 13 46.43 4.06 -9.99
C ARG A 13 46.38 4.08 -11.51
N ASP A 14 45.19 4.26 -12.08
CA ASP A 14 44.94 4.28 -13.52
C ASP A 14 45.44 3.01 -14.26
N ALA A 15 45.71 1.92 -13.53
CA ALA A 15 46.19 0.68 -14.13
C ALA A 15 45.06 -0.04 -14.87
N ASP A 16 45.40 -0.67 -15.99
CA ASP A 16 44.53 -1.61 -16.69
C ASP A 16 44.81 -3.02 -16.17
N LEU A 17 43.87 -3.52 -15.39
CA LEU A 17 43.81 -4.86 -14.81
C LEU A 17 42.49 -5.54 -15.21
N SER A 18 41.89 -5.11 -16.33
CA SER A 18 40.68 -5.72 -16.87
C SER A 18 40.90 -7.20 -17.17
N ASP A 19 39.90 -8.02 -16.85
CA ASP A 19 39.91 -9.48 -16.97
C ASP A 19 41.10 -10.20 -16.27
N ALA A 20 41.81 -9.51 -15.36
CA ALA A 20 42.99 -10.08 -14.71
C ALA A 20 42.62 -11.21 -13.72
N ASP A 21 43.46 -12.24 -13.65
CA ASP A 21 43.38 -13.28 -12.62
C ASP A 21 44.15 -12.83 -11.38
N LEU A 22 43.42 -12.31 -10.40
CA LEU A 22 43.91 -11.78 -9.13
C LEU A 22 43.37 -12.58 -7.93
N ARG A 23 43.03 -13.85 -8.16
CA ARG A 23 42.51 -14.73 -7.11
C ARG A 23 43.49 -14.87 -5.97
N GLU A 24 42.98 -14.75 -4.75
CA GLU A 24 43.76 -14.81 -3.51
C GLU A 24 44.94 -13.81 -3.44
N ALA A 25 44.94 -12.78 -4.30
CA ALA A 25 45.98 -11.75 -4.28
C ALA A 25 45.88 -10.91 -3.01
N ASN A 26 47.03 -10.48 -2.50
CA ASN A 26 47.09 -9.50 -1.42
C ASN A 26 47.19 -8.10 -2.04
N LEU A 27 46.11 -7.34 -2.00
CA LEU A 27 46.00 -5.94 -2.44
C LEU A 27 45.65 -5.02 -1.25
N SER A 28 45.89 -5.49 -0.02
CA SER A 28 45.55 -4.74 1.19
C SER A 28 46.25 -3.37 1.20
N GLY A 29 45.49 -2.32 1.45
CA GLY A 29 45.95 -0.93 1.44
C GLY A 29 46.48 -0.42 0.10
N ALA A 30 46.33 -1.16 -1.01
CA ALA A 30 46.77 -0.72 -2.33
C ALA A 30 46.00 0.53 -2.79
N ASP A 31 46.64 1.36 -3.60
CA ASP A 31 45.99 2.48 -4.28
C ASP A 31 45.62 2.07 -5.70
N LEU A 32 44.36 1.71 -5.89
CA LEU A 32 43.74 1.29 -7.15
C LEU A 32 42.80 2.39 -7.70
N SER A 33 42.95 3.62 -7.22
CA SER A 33 42.06 4.70 -7.65
C SER A 33 42.11 4.91 -9.17
N ASP A 34 40.94 5.12 -9.76
CA ASP A 34 40.76 5.29 -11.21
C ASP A 34 41.26 4.08 -12.06
N ALA A 35 41.60 2.93 -11.45
CA ALA A 35 42.02 1.72 -12.19
C ALA A 35 40.83 0.99 -12.85
N ASP A 36 41.12 0.19 -13.87
CA ASP A 36 40.17 -0.71 -14.54
C ASP A 36 40.41 -2.15 -14.06
N LEU A 37 39.46 -2.69 -13.32
CA LEU A 37 39.36 -4.08 -12.85
C LEU A 37 38.08 -4.73 -13.39
N SER A 38 37.51 -4.20 -14.48
CA SER A 38 36.29 -4.76 -15.08
C SER A 38 36.53 -6.22 -15.49
N GLY A 39 35.57 -7.09 -15.15
CA GLY A 39 35.66 -8.53 -15.40
C GLY A 39 36.77 -9.29 -14.64
N ALA A 40 37.56 -8.63 -13.78
CA ALA A 40 38.66 -9.28 -13.07
C ALA A 40 38.17 -10.36 -12.10
N ASP A 41 38.97 -11.42 -11.94
CA ASP A 41 38.72 -12.49 -10.99
C ASP A 41 39.49 -12.23 -9.69
N LEU A 42 38.78 -11.65 -8.71
CA LEU A 42 39.32 -11.23 -7.40
C LEU A 42 38.89 -12.18 -6.28
N ARG A 43 38.44 -13.40 -6.60
CA ARG A 43 37.95 -14.35 -5.59
C ARG A 43 38.93 -14.52 -4.45
N LYS A 44 38.46 -14.30 -3.23
CA LYS A 44 39.25 -14.41 -1.98
C LYS A 44 40.47 -13.50 -1.93
N ALA A 45 40.52 -12.45 -2.75
CA ALA A 45 41.56 -11.43 -2.64
C ALA A 45 41.38 -10.64 -1.34
N ASP A 46 42.48 -10.08 -0.85
CA ASP A 46 42.50 -9.16 0.28
C ASP A 46 42.65 -7.74 -0.28
N LEU A 47 41.57 -6.97 -0.27
CA LEU A 47 41.49 -5.55 -0.62
C LEU A 47 41.20 -4.69 0.64
N SER A 48 41.47 -5.22 1.84
CA SER A 48 41.21 -4.50 3.09
C SER A 48 41.95 -3.16 3.12
N GLY A 49 41.24 -2.08 3.46
CA GLY A 49 41.76 -0.72 3.49
C GLY A 49 42.24 -0.16 2.14
N ALA A 50 41.99 -0.85 1.02
CA ALA A 50 42.43 -0.38 -0.30
C ALA A 50 41.67 0.89 -0.73
N ASN A 51 42.34 1.74 -1.51
CA ASN A 51 41.72 2.90 -2.13
C ASN A 51 41.21 2.53 -3.52
N LEU A 52 39.92 2.22 -3.62
CA LEU A 52 39.18 1.84 -4.84
C LEU A 52 38.31 2.98 -5.37
N LYS A 53 38.71 4.22 -5.09
CA LYS A 53 37.94 5.40 -5.50
C LYS A 53 37.85 5.44 -7.03
N LYS A 54 36.61 5.50 -7.56
CA LYS A 54 36.32 5.55 -9.01
C LYS A 54 36.90 4.39 -9.82
N THR A 55 37.29 3.31 -9.16
CA THR A 55 37.74 2.09 -9.83
C THR A 55 36.57 1.46 -10.59
N ASP A 56 36.84 0.94 -11.78
CA ASP A 56 35.88 0.14 -12.53
C ASP A 56 36.02 -1.33 -12.12
N LEU A 57 35.01 -1.88 -11.46
CA LEU A 57 34.88 -3.27 -11.03
C LEU A 57 33.64 -3.92 -11.68
N ALA A 58 33.13 -3.34 -12.78
CA ALA A 58 31.94 -3.84 -13.44
C ALA A 58 32.12 -5.32 -13.85
N GLY A 59 31.18 -6.18 -13.46
CA GLY A 59 31.22 -7.62 -13.72
C GLY A 59 32.37 -8.39 -13.06
N ALA A 60 33.13 -7.77 -12.15
CA ALA A 60 34.23 -8.45 -11.44
C ALA A 60 33.70 -9.56 -10.52
N ASN A 61 34.48 -10.63 -10.36
CA ASN A 61 34.17 -11.67 -9.39
C ASN A 61 34.86 -11.37 -8.06
N LEU A 62 34.08 -10.88 -7.09
CA LEU A 62 34.52 -10.51 -5.74
C LEU A 62 34.05 -11.54 -4.69
N PHE A 63 33.72 -12.77 -5.08
CA PHE A 63 33.29 -13.82 -4.15
C PHE A 63 34.31 -14.06 -3.02
N GLU A 64 33.85 -14.02 -1.77
CA GLU A 64 34.68 -14.14 -0.55
C GLU A 64 35.86 -13.12 -0.46
N THR A 65 35.78 -11.98 -1.15
CA THR A 65 36.82 -10.92 -1.10
C THR A 65 36.72 -10.11 0.18
N ASP A 66 37.88 -9.75 0.76
CA ASP A 66 37.92 -8.81 1.87
C ASP A 66 38.06 -7.37 1.36
N LEU A 67 37.01 -6.58 1.50
CA LEU A 67 36.92 -5.14 1.19
C LEU A 67 36.69 -4.31 2.46
N SER A 68 36.96 -4.87 3.65
CA SER A 68 36.80 -4.14 4.91
C SER A 68 37.62 -2.86 4.92
N ASP A 69 37.07 -1.78 5.48
CA ASP A 69 37.69 -0.44 5.51
C ASP A 69 38.04 0.16 4.11
N ALA A 70 37.66 -0.47 3.00
CA ALA A 70 38.03 -0.01 1.67
C ALA A 70 37.27 1.27 1.27
N ASN A 71 37.92 2.11 0.47
CA ASN A 71 37.32 3.32 -0.06
C ASN A 71 36.81 3.11 -1.49
N LEU A 72 35.53 2.77 -1.63
CA LEU A 72 34.80 2.55 -2.89
C LEU A 72 34.02 3.79 -3.35
N PHE A 73 34.45 5.00 -2.95
CA PHE A 73 33.74 6.24 -3.31
C PHE A 73 33.62 6.40 -4.84
N GLU A 74 32.37 6.50 -5.33
CA GLU A 74 32.03 6.58 -6.76
C GLU A 74 32.64 5.44 -7.62
N ALA A 75 32.95 4.28 -7.02
CA ALA A 75 33.37 3.08 -7.76
C ALA A 75 32.22 2.50 -8.59
N LYS A 76 32.53 1.81 -9.68
CA LYS A 76 31.53 1.09 -10.48
C LYS A 76 31.64 -0.39 -10.19
N LEU A 77 30.59 -1.00 -9.68
CA LEU A 77 30.50 -2.42 -9.36
C LEU A 77 29.27 -3.06 -10.01
N SER A 78 28.69 -2.42 -11.04
CA SER A 78 27.51 -2.96 -11.73
C SER A 78 27.76 -4.41 -12.18
N ASP A 79 26.80 -5.29 -11.94
CA ASP A 79 26.87 -6.73 -12.27
C ASP A 79 28.00 -7.52 -11.56
N ALA A 80 28.67 -6.96 -10.54
CA ALA A 80 29.70 -7.68 -9.80
C ALA A 80 29.13 -8.76 -8.86
N ASP A 81 29.89 -9.85 -8.67
CA ASP A 81 29.57 -10.92 -7.71
C ASP A 81 30.26 -10.64 -6.37
N LEU A 82 29.51 -10.13 -5.40
CA LEU A 82 29.96 -9.80 -4.05
C LEU A 82 29.51 -10.85 -3.02
N VAL A 83 29.15 -12.07 -3.46
CA VAL A 83 28.65 -13.10 -2.56
C VAL A 83 29.71 -13.41 -1.50
N ARG A 84 29.30 -13.31 -0.22
CA ARG A 84 30.16 -13.51 0.96
C ARG A 84 31.38 -12.59 1.02
N ALA A 85 31.38 -11.48 0.29
CA ALA A 85 32.39 -10.45 0.43
C ALA A 85 32.25 -9.73 1.78
N ASN A 86 33.37 -9.29 2.35
CA ASN A 86 33.38 -8.47 3.54
C ASN A 86 33.54 -7.00 3.15
N LEU A 87 32.52 -6.18 3.31
CA LEU A 87 32.55 -4.72 3.10
C LEU A 87 32.33 -3.97 4.42
N SER A 88 32.61 -4.58 5.56
CA SER A 88 32.46 -3.93 6.87
C SER A 88 33.25 -2.63 6.94
N ASP A 89 32.68 -1.57 7.51
CA ASP A 89 33.28 -0.23 7.62
C ASP A 89 33.67 0.43 6.27
N ALA A 90 33.32 -0.17 5.13
CA ALA A 90 33.71 0.35 3.83
C ALA A 90 32.99 1.67 3.49
N ARG A 91 33.67 2.53 2.74
CA ARG A 91 33.09 3.78 2.22
C ARG A 91 32.61 3.56 0.80
N VAL A 92 31.31 3.32 0.65
CA VAL A 92 30.65 2.97 -0.63
C VAL A 92 29.76 4.10 -1.16
N ILE A 93 30.03 5.34 -0.70
CA ILE A 93 29.22 6.52 -1.01
C ILE A 93 29.23 6.80 -2.52
N GLY A 94 28.03 6.84 -3.12
CA GLY A 94 27.85 7.14 -4.54
C GLY A 94 28.35 6.06 -5.49
N ALA A 95 28.70 4.87 -5.00
CA ALA A 95 29.09 3.76 -5.86
C ALA A 95 27.87 3.21 -6.63
N ASP A 96 28.13 2.70 -7.83
CA ASP A 96 27.16 1.95 -8.63
C ASP A 96 27.28 0.47 -8.26
N LEU A 97 26.30 -0.05 -7.53
CA LEU A 97 26.12 -1.46 -7.20
C LEU A 97 24.84 -2.00 -7.85
N SER A 98 24.46 -1.49 -9.02
CA SER A 98 23.29 -1.99 -9.74
C SER A 98 23.48 -3.45 -10.17
N ASN A 99 22.43 -4.28 -10.04
CA ASN A 99 22.44 -5.71 -10.38
C ASN A 99 23.51 -6.56 -9.66
N VAL A 100 24.06 -6.10 -8.53
CA VAL A 100 25.04 -6.90 -7.78
C VAL A 100 24.40 -8.07 -7.05
N ASP A 101 25.19 -9.10 -6.78
CA ASP A 101 24.84 -10.17 -5.87
C ASP A 101 25.65 -10.05 -4.58
N THR A 102 25.01 -9.63 -3.48
CA THR A 102 25.65 -9.50 -2.16
C THR A 102 25.15 -10.56 -1.19
N ARG A 103 24.69 -11.73 -1.67
CA ARG A 103 24.20 -12.77 -0.78
C ARG A 103 25.23 -13.15 0.26
N ASP A 104 24.79 -13.20 1.51
CA ASP A 104 25.63 -13.50 2.68
C ASP A 104 26.86 -12.56 2.84
N ALA A 105 26.85 -11.38 2.22
CA ALA A 105 27.90 -10.37 2.37
C ALA A 105 27.74 -9.57 3.68
N ASP A 106 28.86 -9.07 4.19
CA ASP A 106 28.91 -8.19 5.36
C ASP A 106 29.01 -6.72 4.89
N LEU A 107 27.98 -5.93 5.15
CA LEU A 107 27.95 -4.48 4.92
C LEU A 107 27.74 -3.72 6.24
N SER A 108 28.10 -4.34 7.37
CA SER A 108 27.98 -3.75 8.69
C SER A 108 28.83 -2.49 8.81
N ASP A 109 28.27 -1.46 9.45
CA ASP A 109 28.88 -0.13 9.65
C ASP A 109 29.37 0.59 8.37
N ALA A 110 29.09 0.05 7.18
CA ALA A 110 29.47 0.63 5.91
C ALA A 110 28.66 1.91 5.59
N ASN A 111 29.27 2.84 4.87
CA ASN A 111 28.58 4.05 4.40
C ASN A 111 28.19 3.93 2.93
N LEU A 112 26.92 3.61 2.68
CA LEU A 112 26.34 3.47 1.34
C LEU A 112 25.50 4.69 0.94
N ALA A 113 25.73 5.85 1.53
CA ALA A 113 24.93 7.03 1.22
C ALA A 113 25.00 7.35 -0.28
N ARG A 114 23.84 7.47 -0.93
CA ARG A 114 23.71 7.70 -2.39
C ARG A 114 24.25 6.59 -3.29
N ALA A 115 24.56 5.41 -2.76
CA ALA A 115 24.87 4.26 -3.59
C ALA A 115 23.62 3.81 -4.37
N ASP A 116 23.85 3.19 -5.53
CA ASP A 116 22.82 2.57 -6.34
C ASP A 116 22.86 1.06 -6.11
N LEU A 117 21.86 0.51 -5.42
CA LEU A 117 21.62 -0.93 -5.21
C LEU A 117 20.36 -1.38 -5.98
N SER A 118 20.04 -0.71 -7.09
CA SER A 118 18.91 -1.10 -7.92
C SER A 118 19.10 -2.51 -8.47
N ASP A 119 18.02 -3.29 -8.47
CA ASP A 119 17.97 -4.68 -8.94
C ASP A 119 18.99 -5.64 -8.26
N ALA A 120 19.57 -5.24 -7.12
CA ALA A 120 20.54 -6.04 -6.38
C ALA A 120 19.90 -7.22 -5.63
N TYR A 121 20.66 -8.31 -5.46
CA TYR A 121 20.29 -9.48 -4.64
C TYR A 121 20.94 -9.39 -3.26
N LEU A 122 20.14 -9.09 -2.24
CA LEU A 122 20.59 -8.71 -0.88
C LEU A 122 20.23 -9.74 0.20
N VAL A 123 19.99 -11.00 -0.18
CA VAL A 123 19.54 -12.04 0.79
C VAL A 123 20.65 -12.32 1.81
N ASN A 124 20.31 -12.33 3.09
CA ASN A 124 21.26 -12.51 4.21
C ASN A 124 22.42 -11.49 4.24
N THR A 125 22.29 -10.34 3.57
CA THR A 125 23.29 -9.27 3.69
C THR A 125 23.16 -8.57 5.04
N ASP A 126 24.27 -8.40 5.75
CA ASP A 126 24.29 -7.68 7.03
C ASP A 126 24.37 -6.16 6.81
N PHE A 127 23.35 -5.41 7.22
CA PHE A 127 23.33 -3.94 7.17
C PHE A 127 23.39 -3.29 8.57
N SER A 128 23.80 -4.05 9.59
CA SER A 128 23.87 -3.57 10.98
C SER A 128 24.75 -2.32 11.07
N GLY A 129 24.19 -1.21 11.53
CA GLY A 129 24.93 0.06 11.68
C GLY A 129 25.18 0.83 10.37
N ALA A 130 24.84 0.27 9.21
CA ALA A 130 25.11 0.89 7.92
C ALA A 130 24.38 2.24 7.72
N GLU A 131 24.99 3.15 6.96
CA GLU A 131 24.34 4.40 6.53
C GLU A 131 23.75 4.27 5.12
N LEU A 132 22.42 4.13 5.03
CA LEU A 132 21.68 3.94 3.77
C LEU A 132 20.92 5.19 3.30
N ARG A 133 21.46 6.37 3.60
CA ARG A 133 20.78 7.63 3.28
C ARG A 133 20.79 7.89 1.78
N ALA A 134 19.60 8.07 1.20
CA ALA A 134 19.42 8.33 -0.24
C ALA A 134 20.01 7.24 -1.15
N THR A 135 20.10 6.01 -0.65
CA THR A 135 20.48 4.82 -1.41
C THR A 135 19.29 4.36 -2.26
N ASP A 136 19.57 3.93 -3.49
CA ASP A 136 18.53 3.37 -4.37
C ASP A 136 18.44 1.86 -4.21
N PHE A 137 17.29 1.34 -3.83
CA PHE A 137 16.98 -0.09 -3.75
C PHE A 137 15.88 -0.47 -4.74
N SER A 138 15.63 0.33 -5.78
CA SER A 138 14.56 0.08 -6.74
C SER A 138 14.74 -1.29 -7.41
N GLY A 139 13.70 -2.12 -7.40
CA GLY A 139 13.74 -3.49 -7.95
C GLY A 139 14.56 -4.51 -7.14
N ALA A 140 15.28 -4.08 -6.10
CA ALA A 140 16.15 -4.96 -5.31
C ALA A 140 15.37 -6.12 -4.65
N TYR A 141 16.05 -7.25 -4.49
CA TYR A 141 15.54 -8.46 -3.84
C TYR A 141 16.15 -8.62 -2.46
N LEU A 142 15.40 -8.26 -1.42
CA LEU A 142 15.86 -8.24 -0.02
C LEU A 142 14.85 -8.87 0.96
N PRO A 143 14.29 -10.07 0.69
CA PRO A 143 13.41 -10.69 1.66
C PRO A 143 14.16 -11.03 2.95
N GLU A 144 13.47 -10.97 4.09
CA GLU A 144 13.95 -11.39 5.41
C GLU A 144 15.15 -10.60 5.96
N VAL A 145 15.60 -9.55 5.26
CA VAL A 145 16.73 -8.71 5.70
C VAL A 145 16.36 -7.89 6.93
N ASP A 146 17.29 -7.79 7.88
CA ASP A 146 17.16 -6.91 9.04
C ASP A 146 17.72 -5.52 8.73
N LEU A 147 16.81 -4.54 8.67
CA LEU A 147 17.11 -3.11 8.52
C LEU A 147 16.75 -2.33 9.80
N SER A 148 16.73 -3.01 10.95
CA SER A 148 16.39 -2.41 12.24
C SER A 148 17.36 -1.30 12.63
N GLY A 149 16.83 -0.15 13.02
CA GLY A 149 17.62 1.00 13.46
C GLY A 149 18.39 1.73 12.35
N VAL A 150 18.35 1.23 11.12
CA VAL A 150 19.10 1.80 9.99
C VAL A 150 18.52 3.15 9.55
N ASN A 151 19.39 4.04 9.09
CA ASN A 151 19.00 5.33 8.54
C ASN A 151 18.76 5.26 7.04
N LEU A 152 17.50 5.06 6.65
CA LEU A 152 17.05 4.98 5.27
C LEU A 152 16.52 6.32 4.74
N LYS A 153 16.84 7.45 5.38
CA LYS A 153 16.27 8.75 4.97
C LYS A 153 16.48 9.02 3.48
N SER A 154 15.39 9.32 2.78
CA SER A 154 15.36 9.58 1.33
C SER A 154 15.78 8.41 0.44
N ALA A 155 15.84 7.18 0.95
CA ALA A 155 16.05 5.98 0.15
C ALA A 155 14.82 5.66 -0.73
N THR A 156 15.04 4.92 -1.80
CA THR A 156 14.00 4.47 -2.74
C THR A 156 13.91 2.96 -2.75
N PHE A 157 12.72 2.40 -2.63
CA PHE A 157 12.41 0.96 -2.67
C PHE A 157 11.38 0.67 -3.77
N HIS A 158 11.41 1.43 -4.86
CA HIS A 158 10.40 1.31 -5.90
C HIS A 158 10.40 -0.10 -6.49
N ASN A 159 9.26 -0.82 -6.47
CA ASN A 159 9.14 -2.21 -6.93
C ASN A 159 10.06 -3.25 -6.25
N ALA A 160 10.72 -2.89 -5.14
CA ALA A 160 11.62 -3.80 -4.43
C ALA A 160 10.87 -4.92 -3.69
N ASN A 161 11.52 -6.06 -3.46
CA ASN A 161 10.98 -7.15 -2.66
C ASN A 161 11.45 -7.07 -1.20
N LEU A 162 10.62 -6.52 -0.31
CA LEU A 162 10.84 -6.43 1.14
C LEU A 162 9.95 -7.40 1.93
N GLN A 163 9.67 -8.58 1.38
CA GLN A 163 8.92 -9.61 2.11
C GLN A 163 9.65 -9.97 3.41
N GLU A 164 8.93 -9.99 4.53
CA GLU A 164 9.47 -10.38 5.85
C GLU A 164 10.66 -9.54 6.34
N VAL A 165 10.92 -8.37 5.74
CA VAL A 165 11.96 -7.45 6.19
C VAL A 165 11.63 -6.87 7.56
N ILE A 166 12.66 -6.70 8.39
CA ILE A 166 12.54 -6.08 9.72
C ILE A 166 12.96 -4.61 9.61
N LEU A 167 12.05 -3.67 9.88
CA LEU A 167 12.29 -2.22 9.83
C LEU A 167 12.17 -1.57 11.22
N ASN A 168 12.30 -2.35 12.28
CA ASN A 168 12.04 -1.86 13.63
C ASN A 168 13.01 -0.74 14.01
N ARG A 169 12.49 0.41 14.48
CA ARG A 169 13.26 1.62 14.82
C ARG A 169 14.04 2.23 13.64
N ALA A 170 13.81 1.79 12.40
CA ALA A 170 14.43 2.38 11.22
C ALA A 170 13.92 3.82 11.01
N THR A 171 14.77 4.67 10.42
CA THR A 171 14.37 6.04 10.03
C THR A 171 13.98 6.06 8.56
N LEU A 172 12.69 6.21 8.29
CA LEU A 172 12.05 6.10 6.96
C LEU A 172 11.55 7.44 6.40
N PHE A 173 12.17 8.54 6.81
CA PHE A 173 11.77 9.88 6.37
C PHE A 173 12.00 10.08 4.87
N ARG A 174 10.96 10.53 4.16
CA ARG A 174 11.00 10.76 2.71
C ARG A 174 11.36 9.52 1.88
N VAL A 175 11.07 8.33 2.41
CA VAL A 175 11.33 7.05 1.72
C VAL A 175 10.20 6.75 0.75
N ASP A 176 10.55 6.26 -0.44
CA ASP A 176 9.60 5.82 -1.46
C ASP A 176 9.47 4.30 -1.45
N PHE A 177 8.32 3.77 -1.04
CA PHE A 177 7.97 2.36 -1.05
C PHE A 177 6.98 1.99 -2.16
N ARG A 178 6.74 2.86 -3.15
CA ARG A 178 5.71 2.60 -4.17
C ARG A 178 6.03 1.34 -4.97
N GLY A 179 5.07 0.42 -5.06
CA GLY A 179 5.27 -0.85 -5.77
C GLY A 179 6.09 -1.90 -5.01
N ALA A 180 6.69 -1.54 -3.87
CA ALA A 180 7.43 -2.47 -3.04
C ALA A 180 6.52 -3.60 -2.50
N LYS A 181 7.08 -4.79 -2.29
CA LYS A 181 6.39 -5.91 -1.63
C LYS A 181 6.75 -5.90 -0.15
N LEU A 182 5.78 -5.66 0.75
CA LEU A 182 6.02 -5.57 2.21
C LEU A 182 5.30 -6.67 3.00
N HIS A 183 4.87 -7.73 2.34
CA HIS A 183 4.17 -8.82 3.03
C HIS A 183 5.04 -9.43 4.13
N GLY A 184 4.48 -9.58 5.33
CA GLY A 184 5.21 -10.14 6.47
C GLY A 184 6.26 -9.21 7.09
N SER A 185 6.48 -8.02 6.51
CA SER A 185 7.46 -7.07 7.04
C SER A 185 7.08 -6.56 8.43
N LEU A 186 8.08 -6.40 9.29
CA LEU A 186 7.94 -5.92 10.65
C LEU A 186 8.30 -4.45 10.74
N LEU A 187 7.29 -3.59 10.60
CA LEU A 187 7.48 -2.13 10.65
C LEU A 187 7.77 -1.59 12.05
N GLY A 188 7.49 -2.35 13.12
CA GLY A 188 7.90 -2.03 14.49
C GLY A 188 7.68 -0.57 14.87
N ASP A 189 8.65 0.07 15.52
CA ASP A 189 8.66 1.50 15.84
C ASP A 189 9.39 2.34 14.78
N ALA A 190 9.24 1.98 13.49
CA ALA A 190 9.80 2.77 12.40
C ALA A 190 9.29 4.22 12.42
N ARG A 191 10.18 5.15 12.06
CA ARG A 191 9.90 6.58 12.06
C ARG A 191 9.61 7.04 10.63
N ILE A 192 8.37 7.43 10.37
CA ILE A 192 7.93 7.97 9.07
C ILE A 192 7.58 9.46 9.18
N ASP A 193 7.60 10.18 8.07
CA ASP A 193 7.12 11.55 7.98
C ASP A 193 5.99 11.69 6.94
N ALA A 194 5.55 12.93 6.68
CA ALA A 194 4.47 13.18 5.73
C ALA A 194 4.90 12.99 4.26
N GLU A 195 6.21 12.88 4.00
CA GLU A 195 6.81 12.69 2.68
C GLU A 195 7.16 11.22 2.42
N THR A 196 7.05 10.32 3.41
CA THR A 196 7.18 8.88 3.18
C THR A 196 6.01 8.38 2.31
N GLU A 197 6.33 7.84 1.13
CA GLU A 197 5.35 7.40 0.14
C GLU A 197 5.20 5.87 0.17
N PHE A 198 4.12 5.37 0.77
CA PHE A 198 3.76 3.95 0.66
C PHE A 198 2.84 3.66 -0.52
N LEU A 199 1.99 4.62 -0.88
CA LEU A 199 0.94 4.45 -1.87
C LEU A 199 1.16 5.35 -3.08
N GLY A 200 1.36 4.74 -4.25
CA GLY A 200 1.54 5.45 -5.53
C GLY A 200 0.24 5.57 -6.33
N PRO A 201 0.12 6.56 -7.24
CA PRO A 201 -0.90 6.51 -8.29
C PRO A 201 -0.73 5.22 -9.12
N PRO A 202 -1.79 4.69 -9.75
CA PRO A 202 -1.66 3.57 -10.67
C PRO A 202 -0.65 3.92 -11.76
N VAL A 203 0.29 3.02 -12.02
CA VAL A 203 1.43 3.23 -12.95
C VAL A 203 1.02 3.49 -14.42
N ASN A 204 -0.27 3.49 -14.79
CA ASN A 204 -0.68 3.62 -16.20
C ASN A 204 -1.74 4.69 -16.56
N ASP A 205 -2.17 5.57 -15.66
CA ASP A 205 -3.10 6.64 -16.03
C ASP A 205 -2.37 7.99 -16.08
N GLY A 206 -1.71 8.26 -17.20
CA GLY A 206 -1.18 9.58 -17.52
C GLY A 206 -2.19 10.68 -17.21
N VAL A 207 -1.77 11.64 -16.39
CA VAL A 207 -2.49 12.91 -16.14
C VAL A 207 -3.91 12.73 -15.58
N ARG A 208 -4.05 12.14 -14.39
CA ARG A 208 -5.27 12.35 -13.58
C ARG A 208 -4.92 12.88 -12.21
N SER A 209 -5.53 14.01 -11.86
CA SER A 209 -5.53 14.54 -10.50
C SER A 209 -5.98 13.46 -9.52
N PRO A 210 -5.36 13.33 -8.33
CA PRO A 210 -5.77 12.38 -7.30
C PRO A 210 -7.23 12.56 -6.83
N HIS A 211 -7.88 13.67 -7.22
CA HIS A 211 -9.27 13.98 -6.91
C HIS A 211 -10.28 13.54 -7.97
N THR A 212 -9.84 12.95 -9.09
CA THR A 212 -10.75 12.45 -10.12
C THR A 212 -11.44 11.18 -9.62
N CYS A 213 -12.76 11.03 -9.79
CA CYS A 213 -13.47 9.79 -9.43
C CYS A 213 -12.76 8.55 -9.98
N ALA A 214 -12.24 8.61 -11.21
CA ALA A 214 -11.47 7.54 -11.81
C ALA A 214 -10.17 7.19 -11.05
N ALA A 215 -9.44 8.16 -10.50
CA ALA A 215 -8.24 7.94 -9.69
C ALA A 215 -8.56 7.35 -8.29
N ILE A 216 -9.74 7.68 -7.76
CA ILE A 216 -10.27 7.07 -6.53
C ILE A 216 -10.63 5.59 -6.76
N PHE A 217 -11.18 5.28 -7.94
CA PHE A 217 -11.57 3.91 -8.33
C PHE A 217 -10.46 3.10 -8.99
N SER A 218 -9.40 3.73 -9.49
CA SER A 218 -8.24 3.02 -10.01
C SER A 218 -7.56 2.26 -8.88
N LYS A 219 -7.08 1.04 -9.15
CA LYS A 219 -6.24 0.28 -8.22
C LYS A 219 -4.92 1.05 -8.05
N PRO A 220 -4.67 1.77 -6.94
CA PRO A 220 -3.34 2.31 -6.70
C PRO A 220 -2.41 1.14 -6.42
N CYS A 221 -1.12 1.35 -6.65
CA CYS A 221 -0.07 0.35 -6.53
C CYS A 221 0.27 0.06 -5.06
N CYS A 222 -0.74 -0.49 -4.37
CA CYS A 222 -0.82 -1.13 -3.07
C CYS A 222 -0.07 -2.44 -2.83
N VAL A 223 1.25 -2.48 -2.81
CA VAL A 223 2.09 -3.42 -2.01
C VAL A 223 1.64 -4.90 -1.99
N TYR A 224 1.13 -5.37 -3.13
CA TYR A 224 0.97 -6.77 -3.46
C TYR A 224 1.04 -6.86 -4.98
N ASP A 225 2.24 -7.19 -5.46
CA ASP A 225 2.58 -7.55 -6.83
C ASP A 225 2.13 -6.59 -7.98
N PRO A 226 3.05 -6.01 -8.78
CA PRO A 226 2.68 -5.35 -10.04
C PRO A 226 1.88 -6.24 -11.01
N ASN A 227 1.84 -7.57 -10.80
CA ASN A 227 1.03 -8.53 -11.54
C ASN A 227 -0.32 -8.90 -10.89
N TYR A 228 -0.91 -8.09 -10.00
CA TYR A 228 -2.29 -8.33 -9.52
C TYR A 228 -3.34 -8.17 -10.65
N SER A 229 -3.44 -9.20 -11.49
CA SER A 229 -4.39 -9.35 -12.58
C SER A 229 -5.79 -9.75 -12.09
N GLY A 230 -5.92 -10.15 -10.83
CA GLY A 230 -7.17 -10.68 -10.28
C GLY A 230 -7.39 -12.17 -10.58
N GLU A 231 -6.38 -12.90 -11.04
CA GLU A 231 -6.41 -14.36 -11.19
C GLU A 231 -5.69 -15.05 -10.02
N SER A 232 -6.45 -15.93 -9.36
CA SER A 232 -6.05 -17.03 -8.46
C SER A 232 -4.93 -16.78 -7.45
N ASP A 233 -5.30 -16.42 -6.23
CA ASP A 233 -5.12 -17.27 -5.04
C ASP A 233 -5.62 -16.51 -3.80
N GLU A 234 -6.48 -17.14 -3.01
CA GLU A 234 -7.04 -16.61 -1.75
C GLU A 234 -5.94 -16.10 -0.80
N THR A 235 -4.74 -16.70 -0.90
CA THR A 235 -3.53 -16.29 -0.18
C THR A 235 -3.10 -14.86 -0.47
N ASN A 236 -3.40 -14.26 -1.63
CA ASN A 236 -2.95 -12.91 -1.95
C ASN A 236 -3.80 -11.81 -1.28
N GLU A 237 -5.09 -12.04 -1.05
CA GLU A 237 -5.98 -11.05 -0.44
C GLU A 237 -5.69 -10.86 1.06
N ASP A 238 -5.45 -11.95 1.78
CA ASP A 238 -5.13 -11.88 3.21
C ASP A 238 -3.74 -11.29 3.45
N LYS A 239 -2.78 -11.64 2.60
CA LYS A 239 -1.45 -11.05 2.64
C LYS A 239 -1.46 -9.55 2.32
N ALA A 240 -2.35 -9.07 1.45
CA ALA A 240 -2.56 -7.64 1.23
C ALA A 240 -3.24 -6.95 2.44
N LYS A 241 -4.26 -7.57 3.05
CA LYS A 241 -4.92 -7.04 4.24
C LYS A 241 -3.94 -6.85 5.41
N SER A 242 -3.04 -7.81 5.62
CA SER A 242 -2.06 -7.74 6.70
C SER A 242 -1.10 -6.56 6.51
N VAL A 243 -0.65 -6.31 5.29
CA VAL A 243 0.17 -5.12 4.94
C VAL A 243 -0.57 -3.84 5.28
N TYR A 244 -1.81 -3.66 4.81
CA TYR A 244 -2.56 -2.44 5.08
C TYR A 244 -2.84 -2.24 6.57
N GLN A 245 -3.05 -3.34 7.31
CA GLN A 245 -3.20 -3.26 8.76
C GLN A 245 -1.90 -2.78 9.42
N ALA A 246 -0.74 -3.33 9.06
CA ALA A 246 0.55 -2.91 9.59
C ALA A 246 0.84 -1.43 9.27
N LEU A 247 0.54 -0.98 8.05
CA LEU A 247 0.67 0.42 7.65
C LEU A 247 -0.30 1.34 8.38
N GLU A 248 -1.54 0.89 8.64
CA GLU A 248 -2.52 1.64 9.44
C GLU A 248 -2.03 1.82 10.88
N GLU A 249 -1.47 0.79 11.50
CA GLU A 249 -0.89 0.83 12.85
C GLU A 249 0.36 1.74 12.91
N LEU A 250 1.24 1.66 11.89
CA LEU A 250 2.38 2.55 11.75
C LEU A 250 1.94 4.02 11.61
N ALA A 251 1.00 4.28 10.71
CA ALA A 251 0.48 5.63 10.46
C ALA A 251 -0.20 6.22 11.70
N THR A 252 -0.92 5.39 12.47
CA THR A 252 -1.55 5.79 13.73
C THR A 252 -0.50 6.25 14.74
N ARG A 253 0.58 5.47 14.91
CA ARG A 253 1.68 5.81 15.84
C ARG A 253 2.45 7.05 15.40
N ALA A 254 2.66 7.22 14.09
CA ALA A 254 3.33 8.39 13.54
C ALA A 254 2.44 9.64 13.39
N ALA A 255 1.19 9.60 13.86
CA ALA A 255 0.19 10.67 13.70
C ALA A 255 -0.07 11.10 12.23
N GLN A 256 0.11 10.17 11.27
CA GLN A 256 -0.11 10.39 9.84
C GLN A 256 -1.57 10.08 9.44
N THR A 257 -2.50 10.99 9.76
CA THR A 257 -3.95 10.79 9.53
C THR A 257 -4.29 10.49 8.07
N ARG A 258 -3.58 11.09 7.11
CA ARG A 258 -3.81 10.86 5.67
C ARG A 258 -3.50 9.41 5.30
N LEU A 259 -2.30 8.93 5.63
CA LEU A 259 -1.88 7.56 5.34
C LEU A 259 -2.78 6.54 6.04
N GLN A 260 -3.11 6.78 7.31
CA GLN A 260 -4.03 5.94 8.09
C GLN A 260 -5.38 5.80 7.39
N SER A 261 -5.98 6.91 6.96
CA SER A 261 -7.28 6.91 6.27
C SER A 261 -7.22 6.17 4.93
N GLN A 262 -6.12 6.30 4.18
CA GLN A 262 -5.94 5.61 2.92
C GLN A 262 -5.81 4.10 3.11
N CYS A 263 -4.98 3.65 4.07
CA CYS A 263 -4.81 2.23 4.38
C CYS A 263 -6.12 1.59 4.86
N PHE A 264 -6.85 2.28 5.73
CA PHE A 264 -8.16 1.82 6.21
C PHE A 264 -9.16 1.63 5.06
N VAL A 265 -9.31 2.63 4.18
CA VAL A 265 -10.23 2.55 3.04
C VAL A 265 -9.85 1.39 2.11
N ARG A 266 -8.56 1.17 1.88
CA ARG A 266 -8.08 0.08 1.02
C ARG A 266 -8.34 -1.29 1.63
N ARG A 267 -8.08 -1.46 2.92
CA ARG A 267 -8.42 -2.68 3.66
C ARG A 267 -9.91 -3.01 3.56
N GLN A 268 -10.78 -2.00 3.67
CA GLN A 268 -12.23 -2.16 3.49
C GLN A 268 -12.63 -2.50 2.04
N ASP A 269 -11.95 -1.93 1.04
CA ASP A 269 -12.19 -2.26 -0.37
C ASP A 269 -11.87 -3.72 -0.69
N ILE A 270 -10.76 -4.24 -0.18
CA ILE A 270 -10.40 -5.66 -0.33
C ILE A 270 -11.48 -6.54 0.33
N GLN A 271 -11.89 -6.24 1.56
CA GLN A 271 -12.95 -6.99 2.25
C GLN A 271 -14.27 -6.99 1.46
N LYS A 272 -14.63 -5.85 0.89
CA LYS A 272 -15.84 -5.72 0.08
C LYS A 272 -15.80 -6.61 -1.16
N ASP A 273 -14.66 -6.68 -1.84
CA ASP A 273 -14.51 -7.52 -3.03
C ASP A 273 -14.56 -9.01 -2.68
N VAL A 274 -13.98 -9.42 -1.54
CA VAL A 274 -14.13 -10.78 -0.98
C VAL A 274 -15.61 -11.11 -0.79
N TYR A 275 -16.36 -10.26 -0.05
CA TYR A 275 -17.77 -10.50 0.21
C TYR A 275 -18.62 -10.53 -1.08
N ARG A 276 -18.26 -9.71 -2.07
CA ARG A 276 -18.91 -9.70 -3.38
C ARG A 276 -18.72 -11.03 -4.11
N LYS A 277 -17.50 -11.58 -4.11
CA LYS A 277 -17.21 -12.91 -4.70
C LYS A 277 -18.03 -13.99 -4.00
N THR A 278 -18.04 -14.02 -2.67
CA THR A 278 -18.85 -14.98 -1.88
C THR A 278 -20.36 -14.87 -2.17
N LEU A 279 -20.87 -13.64 -2.37
CA LEU A 279 -22.28 -13.39 -2.72
C LEU A 279 -22.64 -13.95 -4.11
N LEU A 280 -21.78 -13.74 -5.11
CA LEU A 280 -22.03 -14.11 -6.50
C LEU A 280 -21.83 -15.61 -6.73
N ASN A 281 -20.73 -16.16 -6.22
CA ASN A 281 -20.29 -17.52 -6.55
C ASN A 281 -20.73 -18.55 -5.50
N GLY A 282 -21.18 -18.12 -4.30
CA GLY A 282 -21.30 -19.00 -3.13
C GLY A 282 -19.97 -19.13 -2.37
N PRO A 283 -19.94 -19.82 -1.22
CA PRO A 283 -18.69 -20.14 -0.54
C PRO A 283 -17.83 -21.02 -1.47
N GLU A 284 -16.55 -20.67 -1.63
CA GLU A 284 -15.57 -21.59 -2.22
C GLU A 284 -15.44 -22.80 -1.28
N GLN A 285 -15.55 -24.01 -1.84
CA GLN A 285 -15.27 -25.23 -1.09
C GLN A 285 -13.75 -25.37 -1.04
N ASP A 286 -13.16 -25.27 0.16
CA ASP A 286 -11.80 -25.72 0.44
C ASP A 286 -11.68 -27.17 -0.07
N SER A 287 -10.86 -27.36 -1.11
CA SER A 287 -10.57 -28.68 -1.66
C SER A 287 -9.41 -29.34 -0.91
N ASP A 288 -9.45 -29.34 0.41
CA ASP A 288 -8.56 -30.13 1.27
C ASP A 288 -9.37 -30.64 2.46
N GLU A 289 -9.98 -31.82 2.28
CA GLU A 289 -10.14 -32.85 3.32
C GLU A 289 -10.82 -34.09 2.72
N THR A 290 -10.04 -35.16 2.60
CA THR A 290 -10.54 -36.54 2.48
C THR A 290 -11.24 -36.94 3.78
N GLU A 291 -12.53 -37.27 3.75
CA GLU A 291 -13.12 -38.40 4.50
C GLU A 291 -14.60 -38.63 4.17
N THR A 292 -15.09 -39.78 4.62
CA THR A 292 -16.04 -40.68 3.95
C THR A 292 -17.54 -40.45 4.21
N ILE A 293 -18.32 -40.85 3.19
CA ILE A 293 -19.72 -41.35 3.15
C ILE A 293 -20.48 -41.39 4.50
N ASP A 294 -21.50 -40.54 4.67
CA ASP A 294 -22.89 -41.01 4.82
C ASP A 294 -23.91 -39.91 4.46
N SER A 295 -25.05 -40.38 4.01
CA SER A 295 -26.17 -39.74 3.33
C SER A 295 -26.97 -38.72 4.18
N GLN A 296 -26.75 -37.41 3.98
CA GLN A 296 -27.78 -36.33 4.08
C GLN A 296 -27.37 -34.87 3.69
N PRO A 297 -26.46 -34.52 2.74
CA PRO A 297 -25.86 -33.18 2.74
C PRO A 297 -26.65 -32.06 2.00
N TYR A 298 -27.66 -32.39 1.19
CA TYR A 298 -28.11 -31.44 0.14
C TYR A 298 -28.96 -30.27 0.67
N LEU A 299 -29.78 -30.48 1.71
CA LEU A 299 -30.61 -29.42 2.30
C LEU A 299 -29.84 -28.57 3.33
N GLN A 300 -28.89 -29.18 4.04
CA GLN A 300 -28.06 -28.49 5.03
C GLN A 300 -27.03 -27.57 4.35
N SER A 301 -26.48 -27.99 3.20
CA SER A 301 -25.66 -27.14 2.30
C SER A 301 -26.43 -25.90 1.80
N ARG A 302 -27.70 -26.05 1.41
CA ARG A 302 -28.55 -24.94 0.94
C ARG A 302 -28.87 -23.93 2.04
N LEU A 303 -29.20 -24.39 3.25
CA LEU A 303 -29.44 -23.51 4.40
C LEU A 303 -28.17 -22.76 4.79
N ASN A 304 -27.03 -23.45 4.85
CA ASN A 304 -25.73 -22.82 5.07
C ASN A 304 -25.40 -21.78 3.98
N SER A 305 -25.72 -22.06 2.70
CA SER A 305 -25.46 -21.10 1.62
C SER A 305 -26.31 -19.83 1.72
N PHE A 306 -27.56 -19.93 2.19
CA PHE A 306 -28.41 -18.76 2.41
C PHE A 306 -27.93 -17.93 3.60
N GLU A 307 -27.59 -18.58 4.72
CA GLU A 307 -27.02 -17.92 5.89
C GLU A 307 -25.70 -17.24 5.55
N ILE A 308 -24.77 -17.93 4.90
CA ILE A 308 -23.48 -17.38 4.46
C ILE A 308 -23.68 -16.19 3.51
N ARG A 309 -24.59 -16.30 2.52
CA ARG A 309 -24.90 -15.19 1.60
C ARG A 309 -25.56 -14.02 2.30
N SER A 310 -26.42 -14.26 3.29
CA SER A 310 -27.06 -13.20 4.07
C SER A 310 -26.04 -12.47 4.96
N ILE A 311 -25.12 -13.20 5.60
CA ILE A 311 -24.03 -12.67 6.40
C ILE A 311 -23.06 -11.89 5.51
N ALA A 312 -22.68 -12.44 4.35
CA ALA A 312 -21.86 -11.74 3.37
C ALA A 312 -22.56 -10.48 2.84
N GLY A 313 -23.87 -10.52 2.62
CA GLY A 313 -24.69 -9.36 2.26
C GLY A 313 -24.65 -8.24 3.31
N MET A 314 -24.85 -8.59 4.59
CA MET A 314 -24.74 -7.63 5.70
C MET A 314 -23.32 -7.08 5.85
N ARG A 315 -22.29 -7.93 5.73
CA ARG A 315 -20.87 -7.51 5.80
C ARG A 315 -20.49 -6.61 4.62
N TYR A 316 -20.93 -6.93 3.41
CA TYR A 316 -20.79 -6.08 2.23
C TYR A 316 -21.46 -4.72 2.42
N ALA A 317 -22.69 -4.69 2.93
CA ALA A 317 -23.41 -3.45 3.22
C ALA A 317 -22.66 -2.60 4.26
N ARG A 318 -22.14 -3.21 5.34
CA ARG A 318 -21.34 -2.53 6.37
C ARG A 318 -20.02 -1.97 5.84
N ALA A 319 -19.27 -2.73 5.05
CA ALA A 319 -18.02 -2.26 4.45
C ALA A 319 -18.29 -1.11 3.47
N LYS A 320 -19.37 -1.21 2.67
CA LYS A 320 -19.79 -0.16 1.75
C LYS A 320 -20.22 1.11 2.50
N THR A 321 -20.99 1.02 3.57
CA THR A 321 -21.37 2.19 4.36
C THR A 321 -20.17 2.83 5.02
N ALA A 322 -19.28 2.06 5.66
CA ALA A 322 -18.05 2.60 6.28
C ALA A 322 -17.18 3.37 5.28
N ARG A 323 -16.99 2.81 4.08
CA ARG A 323 -16.27 3.45 2.96
C ARG A 323 -16.95 4.76 2.53
N MET A 324 -18.29 4.75 2.40
CA MET A 324 -19.06 5.94 2.05
C MET A 324 -18.96 7.00 3.16
N THR A 325 -19.08 6.65 4.42
CA THR A 325 -18.98 7.63 5.52
C THR A 325 -17.63 8.34 5.53
N LEU A 326 -16.54 7.67 5.17
CA LEU A 326 -15.21 8.27 5.09
C LEU A 326 -14.99 9.10 3.81
N LEU A 327 -15.32 8.55 2.64
CA LEU A 327 -15.18 9.26 1.36
C LEU A 327 -16.10 10.50 1.26
N TYR A 328 -17.25 10.47 1.95
CA TYR A 328 -18.27 11.51 1.88
C TYR A 328 -18.30 12.39 3.13
N GLY A 329 -17.73 11.95 4.25
CA GLY A 329 -17.61 12.71 5.50
C GLY A 329 -16.61 13.88 5.45
N GLU A 330 -15.87 14.06 4.36
CA GLU A 330 -14.94 15.19 4.20
C GLU A 330 -15.60 16.49 3.67
N SER A 331 -16.82 16.42 3.10
CA SER A 331 -17.47 17.60 2.52
C SER A 331 -18.93 17.75 2.96
N PRO A 332 -19.26 18.79 3.76
CA PRO A 332 -20.64 19.11 4.17
C PRO A 332 -21.59 19.24 2.98
N TRP A 333 -21.09 19.77 1.85
CA TRP A 333 -21.86 19.96 0.63
C TRP A 333 -22.38 18.66 0.03
N ARG A 334 -21.67 17.54 0.20
CA ARG A 334 -22.11 16.23 -0.31
C ARG A 334 -23.23 15.64 0.53
N ILE A 335 -23.20 15.84 1.85
CA ILE A 335 -24.30 15.45 2.75
C ILE A 335 -25.54 16.26 2.39
N ILE A 336 -25.41 17.58 2.20
CA ILE A 336 -26.51 18.45 1.77
C ILE A 336 -27.09 17.98 0.44
N ALA A 337 -26.25 17.69 -0.56
CA ALA A 337 -26.72 17.22 -1.87
C ALA A 337 -27.50 15.89 -1.78
N TRP A 338 -27.03 14.94 -0.97
CA TRP A 338 -27.72 13.67 -0.75
C TRP A 338 -29.03 13.84 0.02
N SER A 339 -29.07 14.69 1.04
CA SER A 339 -30.29 15.02 1.77
C SER A 339 -31.34 15.62 0.84
N VAL A 340 -30.95 16.59 0.01
CA VAL A 340 -31.85 17.21 -0.98
C VAL A 340 -32.34 16.17 -2.00
N GLY A 341 -31.44 15.35 -2.54
CA GLY A 341 -31.81 14.30 -3.50
C GLY A 341 -32.77 13.25 -2.91
N PHE A 342 -32.56 12.87 -1.65
CA PHE A 342 -33.44 11.92 -0.96
C PHE A 342 -34.84 12.48 -0.72
N VAL A 343 -34.93 13.74 -0.25
CA VAL A 343 -36.22 14.43 -0.06
C VAL A 343 -36.99 14.52 -1.38
N VAL A 344 -36.33 14.89 -2.48
CA VAL A 344 -36.96 14.93 -3.81
C VAL A 344 -37.41 13.52 -4.25
N ALA A 345 -36.59 12.49 -4.04
CA ALA A 345 -36.94 11.12 -4.41
C ALA A 345 -38.17 10.62 -3.65
N VAL A 346 -38.25 10.87 -2.33
CA VAL A 346 -39.40 10.50 -1.52
C VAL A 346 -40.65 11.30 -1.92
N ALA A 347 -40.50 12.60 -2.23
CA ALA A 347 -41.59 13.45 -2.73
C ALA A 347 -42.21 12.95 -4.04
N LEU A 348 -41.43 12.29 -4.91
CA LEU A 348 -41.90 11.66 -6.15
C LEU A 348 -42.64 10.33 -5.91
N VAL A 349 -42.46 9.69 -4.75
CA VAL A 349 -43.09 8.40 -4.45
C VAL A 349 -44.54 8.59 -4.00
N TYR A 350 -44.85 9.65 -3.23
CA TYR A 350 -46.19 9.88 -2.70
C TYR A 350 -47.30 9.97 -3.77
N PRO A 351 -47.11 10.60 -4.94
CA PRO A 351 -48.17 10.70 -5.96
C PRO A 351 -48.36 9.45 -6.82
N LEU A 352 -47.55 8.39 -6.63
CA LEU A 352 -47.65 7.14 -7.42
C LEU A 352 -48.94 6.37 -7.13
N ASN A 353 -49.42 6.48 -5.90
CA ASN A 353 -50.60 5.81 -5.39
C ASN A 353 -51.03 6.63 -4.19
N GLU A 354 -52.33 6.91 -4.01
CA GLU A 354 -52.96 7.89 -3.10
C GLU A 354 -52.48 7.89 -1.63
N TRP A 355 -51.19 8.09 -1.40
CA TRP A 355 -50.46 7.83 -0.16
C TRP A 355 -50.24 9.10 0.65
N LEU A 356 -50.58 10.25 0.08
CA LEU A 356 -50.52 11.55 0.74
C LEU A 356 -51.77 12.36 0.40
N ARG A 357 -52.38 12.91 1.44
CA ARG A 357 -53.61 13.70 1.34
C ARG A 357 -53.51 14.97 2.20
N PRO A 358 -53.79 16.17 1.65
CA PRO A 358 -53.98 17.37 2.46
C PRO A 358 -55.30 17.28 3.25
N ILE A 359 -55.32 17.75 4.50
CA ILE A 359 -56.51 17.67 5.36
C ILE A 359 -57.65 18.49 4.72
N GLY A 360 -58.74 17.81 4.39
CA GLY A 360 -59.93 18.43 3.79
C GLY A 360 -59.96 18.42 2.25
N GLU A 361 -58.92 17.93 1.59
CA GLU A 361 -58.84 17.85 0.11
C GLU A 361 -58.77 16.41 -0.40
N GLU A 362 -58.69 16.22 -1.72
CA GLU A 362 -58.47 14.90 -2.34
C GLU A 362 -57.00 14.49 -2.31
N PRO A 363 -56.67 13.18 -2.37
CA PRO A 363 -55.29 12.70 -2.40
C PRO A 363 -54.47 13.28 -3.56
N ILE A 364 -53.17 13.43 -3.33
CA ILE A 364 -52.22 13.90 -4.35
C ILE A 364 -51.88 12.71 -5.27
N THR A 365 -52.12 12.88 -6.57
CA THR A 365 -51.84 11.88 -7.61
C THR A 365 -51.19 12.53 -8.82
N TYR A 366 -50.43 11.76 -9.60
CA TYR A 366 -49.80 12.28 -10.83
C TYR A 366 -50.79 12.83 -11.86
N SER A 367 -52.02 12.30 -11.91
CA SER A 367 -53.07 12.85 -12.78
C SER A 367 -53.44 14.27 -12.38
N ARG A 368 -53.54 14.57 -11.08
CA ARG A 368 -53.82 15.93 -10.59
C ARG A 368 -52.63 16.85 -10.71
N ILE A 369 -51.40 16.36 -10.50
CA ILE A 369 -50.17 17.15 -10.69
C ILE A 369 -50.02 17.61 -12.15
N ALA A 370 -50.52 16.83 -13.12
CA ALA A 370 -50.51 17.22 -14.52
C ALA A 370 -51.43 18.42 -14.81
N GLU A 371 -52.50 18.60 -14.02
CA GLU A 371 -53.45 19.72 -14.12
C GLU A 371 -52.99 20.91 -13.27
N GLU A 372 -52.48 20.66 -12.07
CA GLU A 372 -52.00 21.66 -11.11
C GLU A 372 -50.59 21.31 -10.61
N PRO A 373 -49.52 21.84 -11.25
CA PRO A 373 -48.13 21.53 -10.89
C PRO A 373 -47.74 21.94 -9.46
N THR A 374 -48.50 22.84 -8.83
CA THR A 374 -48.28 23.29 -7.46
C THR A 374 -48.45 22.17 -6.43
N LEU A 375 -49.25 21.14 -6.72
CA LEU A 375 -49.45 19.99 -5.84
C LEU A 375 -48.17 19.16 -5.62
N PHE A 376 -47.19 19.24 -6.53
CA PHE A 376 -45.89 18.62 -6.31
C PHE A 376 -45.07 19.36 -5.23
N LEU A 377 -45.25 20.68 -5.09
CA LEU A 377 -44.59 21.43 -4.02
C LEU A 377 -45.13 21.01 -2.65
N GLU A 378 -46.38 20.57 -2.57
CA GLU A 378 -46.97 20.03 -1.34
C GLU A 378 -46.37 18.68 -0.96
N SER A 379 -46.17 17.76 -1.93
CA SER A 379 -45.49 16.49 -1.67
C SER A 379 -44.02 16.70 -1.28
N LEU A 380 -43.35 17.68 -1.88
CA LEU A 380 -41.99 18.09 -1.53
C LEU A 380 -41.93 18.71 -0.13
N TYR A 381 -42.89 19.57 0.21
CA TYR A 381 -43.01 20.18 1.52
C TYR A 381 -43.23 19.12 2.62
N PHE A 382 -44.15 18.17 2.40
CA PHE A 382 -44.38 17.07 3.33
C PHE A 382 -43.16 16.16 3.50
N SER A 383 -42.45 15.83 2.41
CA SER A 383 -41.20 15.08 2.49
C SER A 383 -40.13 15.84 3.28
N THR A 384 -40.06 17.17 3.13
CA THR A 384 -39.12 18.01 3.88
C THR A 384 -39.48 18.07 5.37
N LEU A 385 -40.76 18.22 5.72
CA LEU A 385 -41.25 18.22 7.11
C LEU A 385 -40.93 16.92 7.84
N THR A 386 -41.24 15.79 7.21
CA THR A 386 -40.99 14.46 7.80
C THR A 386 -39.49 14.18 7.90
N PHE A 387 -38.69 14.56 6.89
CA PHE A 387 -37.24 14.44 6.93
C PHE A 387 -36.59 15.30 8.04
N THR A 388 -37.11 16.50 8.28
CA THR A 388 -36.62 17.39 9.36
C THR A 388 -37.21 17.07 10.73
N THR A 389 -37.98 15.98 10.86
CA THR A 389 -38.63 15.53 12.11
C THR A 389 -39.64 16.52 12.70
N LEU A 390 -40.14 17.47 11.89
CA LEU A 390 -41.09 18.53 12.30
C LEU A 390 -42.56 18.06 12.39
N GLY A 391 -42.80 16.74 12.28
CA GLY A 391 -44.13 16.14 12.34
C GLY A 391 -44.79 16.01 10.96
N MET A 392 -46.11 15.75 10.95
CA MET A 392 -46.89 15.47 9.72
C MET A 392 -47.58 16.71 9.13
N GLY A 393 -47.58 17.86 9.83
CA GLY A 393 -48.21 19.09 9.36
C GLY A 393 -49.70 18.93 9.08
N ASP A 394 -50.20 19.61 8.05
CA ASP A 394 -51.60 19.56 7.61
C ASP A 394 -51.88 18.42 6.60
N TYR A 395 -51.15 17.31 6.71
CA TYR A 395 -51.24 16.18 5.78
C TYR A 395 -51.45 14.85 6.50
N GLU A 396 -52.23 13.98 5.85
CA GLU A 396 -52.49 12.62 6.29
C GLU A 396 -51.84 11.61 5.33
N PRO A 397 -50.80 10.89 5.77
CA PRO A 397 -50.26 9.77 5.00
C PRO A 397 -51.19 8.55 5.09
N LEU A 398 -51.46 7.93 3.94
CA LEU A 398 -52.38 6.81 3.78
C LEU A 398 -51.65 5.53 3.38
N GLY A 399 -52.07 4.39 3.92
CA GLY A 399 -51.50 3.08 3.59
C GLY A 399 -49.97 3.03 3.76
N TRP A 400 -49.26 2.71 2.69
CA TRP A 400 -47.78 2.68 2.67
C TRP A 400 -47.14 4.06 2.88
N GLY A 401 -47.88 5.16 2.69
CA GLY A 401 -47.41 6.51 2.97
C GLY A 401 -46.93 6.69 4.41
N GLN A 402 -47.56 6.01 5.38
CA GLN A 402 -47.15 6.06 6.80
C GLN A 402 -45.77 5.42 7.02
N ALA A 403 -45.54 4.26 6.40
CA ALA A 403 -44.26 3.58 6.46
C ALA A 403 -43.15 4.42 5.79
N ILE A 404 -43.44 5.03 4.65
CA ILE A 404 -42.51 5.92 3.93
C ILE A 404 -42.18 7.16 4.77
N ALA A 405 -43.18 7.80 5.38
CA ALA A 405 -42.97 8.95 6.26
C ALA A 405 -42.08 8.60 7.47
N THR A 406 -42.31 7.44 8.07
CA THR A 406 -41.52 6.95 9.22
C THR A 406 -40.06 6.68 8.83
N LEU A 407 -39.85 6.03 7.67
CA LEU A 407 -38.51 5.80 7.13
C LEU A 407 -37.79 7.12 6.78
N ASN A 408 -38.51 8.06 6.17
CA ASN A 408 -37.97 9.38 5.83
C ASN A 408 -37.52 10.14 7.09
N THR A 409 -38.31 10.07 8.15
CA THR A 409 -38.00 10.67 9.47
C THR A 409 -36.75 10.05 10.09
N ALA A 410 -36.64 8.72 10.10
CA ALA A 410 -35.47 8.03 10.64
C ALA A 410 -34.19 8.36 9.86
N PHE A 411 -34.28 8.39 8.53
CA PHE A 411 -33.15 8.71 7.66
C PHE A 411 -32.71 10.17 7.80
N GLY A 412 -33.67 11.09 7.88
CA GLY A 412 -33.40 12.52 8.11
C GLY A 412 -32.68 12.78 9.43
N ALA A 413 -33.09 12.14 10.53
CA ALA A 413 -32.41 12.24 11.82
C ALA A 413 -30.94 11.79 11.74
N ILE A 414 -30.65 10.68 11.05
CA ILE A 414 -29.28 10.17 10.86
C ILE A 414 -28.43 11.15 10.05
N LEU A 415 -28.96 11.69 8.94
CA LEU A 415 -28.23 12.61 8.08
C LEU A 415 -27.97 13.97 8.75
N ILE A 416 -28.92 14.49 9.52
CA ILE A 416 -28.74 15.72 10.31
C ILE A 416 -27.65 15.50 11.37
N ALA A 417 -27.68 14.37 12.09
CA ALA A 417 -26.65 14.04 13.07
C ALA A 417 -25.25 13.94 12.44
N LEU A 418 -25.14 13.29 11.27
CA LEU A 418 -23.90 13.23 10.50
C LEU A 418 -23.42 14.61 10.04
N LEU A 419 -24.33 15.47 9.58
CA LEU A 419 -23.99 16.83 9.16
C LEU A 419 -23.41 17.65 10.33
N VAL A 420 -24.06 17.59 11.50
CA VAL A 420 -23.58 18.25 12.72
C VAL A 420 -22.21 17.72 13.14
N PHE A 421 -22.01 16.41 13.09
CA PHE A 421 -20.72 15.79 13.41
C PHE A 421 -19.59 16.27 12.47
N VAL A 422 -19.86 16.32 11.16
CA VAL A 422 -18.88 16.78 10.16
C VAL A 422 -18.57 18.27 10.33
N LEU A 423 -19.58 19.12 10.56
CA LEU A 423 -19.37 20.54 10.81
C LEU A 423 -18.60 20.78 12.13
N GLY A 424 -18.94 20.05 13.19
CA GLY A 424 -18.25 20.13 14.48
C GLY A 424 -16.77 19.73 14.38
N ARG A 425 -16.45 18.64 13.67
CA ARG A 425 -15.06 18.22 13.43
C ARG A 425 -14.26 19.26 12.64
N ARG A 426 -14.91 20.03 11.77
CA ARG A 426 -14.26 21.07 10.96
C ARG A 426 -14.02 22.36 11.73
N ALA A 427 -14.88 22.67 12.71
CA ALA A 427 -14.70 23.81 13.61
C ALA A 427 -13.61 23.58 14.68
N ALA A 428 -13.29 22.31 14.95
CA ALA A 428 -12.24 21.91 15.90
C ALA A 428 -10.82 21.80 15.29
N LYS A 429 -10.69 21.96 13.97
CA LYS A 429 -9.42 22.15 13.26
C LYS A 429 -9.20 23.64 13.05
#